data_AF-A0A1T5LG62-F1
#
_entry.id   AF-A0A1T5LG62-F1
#
_cell.length_a   1.000
_cell.length_b   1.000
_cell.length_c   1.000
_cell.angle_alpha   90.00
_cell.angle_beta   90.00
_cell.angle_gamma   90.00
#
_symmetry.space_group_name_H-M   'P 1'
#
loop_
_entity.id
_entity.type
_entity.pdbx_description
1 polymer ?
#
loop_
_entity_poly.entity_id
_entity_poly.type
_entity_poly.pdbx_seq_one_letter_code
_entity_poly.pdbx_strand_id
1 'polypeptide(L)' 'MARREDDDRTWGMKVTESLLRFFGPASIRRTPPIPPSAEDLARDAALRRSLQRVTRADGHVYLVERKD' A
#
# COMPACT_ATOMS: atom_id res chain seq x y z
N MET A 1 19.33 30.67 23.16
CA MET A 1 19.07 29.74 22.03
C MET A 1 18.01 30.37 21.15
N ALA A 2 18.38 30.79 19.94
CA ALA A 2 17.46 31.45 19.02
C ALA A 2 16.47 30.42 18.43
N ARG A 3 15.17 30.70 18.57
CA ARG A 3 14.11 29.94 17.89
C ARG A 3 14.21 30.30 16.40
N ARG A 4 14.47 29.33 15.52
CA ARG A 4 14.37 29.53 14.07
C ARG A 4 12.92 29.91 13.75
N GLU A 5 12.72 31.01 13.04
CA GLU A 5 11.40 31.60 12.76
C GLU A 5 10.52 30.73 11.85
N ASP A 6 11.09 29.67 11.26
CA ASP A 6 10.45 28.77 10.29
C ASP A 6 10.21 27.34 10.84
N ASP A 7 10.12 27.22 12.18
CA ASP A 7 10.00 25.94 12.85
C ASP A 7 8.58 25.71 13.41
N ASP A 8 7.66 25.37 12.50
CA ASP A 8 6.26 25.03 12.74
C ASP A 8 6.05 23.70 13.48
N ARG A 9 7.13 22.99 13.81
CA ARG A 9 7.02 21.69 14.47
C ARG A 9 6.51 21.86 15.89
N THR A 10 5.43 21.14 16.21
CA THR A 10 4.92 21.03 17.58
C THR A 10 5.96 20.43 18.51
N TRP A 11 5.83 20.66 19.83
CA TRP A 11 6.78 20.14 20.83
C TRP A 11 7.01 18.63 20.68
N GLY A 12 5.94 17.86 20.44
CA GLY A 12 6.02 16.42 20.20
C GLY A 12 6.85 16.06 18.95
N MET A 13 6.71 16.82 17.85
CA MET A 13 7.51 16.60 16.63
C MET A 13 8.99 16.86 16.85
N LYS A 14 9.36 17.88 17.65
CA LYS A 14 10.78 18.18 17.94
C LYS A 14 11.43 17.07 18.75
N VAL A 15 10.68 16.46 19.67
CA VAL A 15 11.15 15.32 20.48
C VAL A 15 11.37 14.10 19.59
N THR A 16 10.39 13.73 18.78
CA THR A 16 10.51 12.56 17.90
C THR A 16 11.58 12.74 16.84
N GLU A 17 11.75 13.94 16.30
CA GLU A 17 12.79 14.22 15.31
C GLU A 17 14.20 14.23 15.92
N SER A 18 14.34 14.63 17.19
CA SER A 18 15.60 14.49 17.92
C SER A 18 16.01 13.02 18.06
N LEU A 19 15.05 12.10 18.18
CA LEU A 19 15.32 10.66 18.20
C LEU A 19 15.79 10.15 16.83
N LEU A 20 15.24 10.67 15.72
CA LEU A 20 15.66 10.30 14.36
C LEU A 20 17.14 10.62 14.08
N ARG A 21 17.74 11.61 14.78
CA ARG A 21 19.20 11.86 14.68
C ARG A 21 20.04 10.68 15.19
N PHE A 22 19.57 9.95 16.20
CA PHE A 22 20.30 8.83 16.80
C PHE A 22 19.88 7.48 16.20
N PHE A 23 18.60 7.32 15.84
CA PHE A 23 18.03 6.07 15.32
C PHE A 23 17.90 6.03 13.79
N GLY A 24 18.27 7.12 13.12
CA GLY A 24 18.08 7.29 11.68
C GLY A 24 16.65 7.69 11.31
N PRO A 25 16.43 8.11 10.05
CA PRO A 25 15.09 8.41 9.55
C PRO A 25 14.20 7.17 9.64
N ALA A 26 12.89 7.38 9.81
CA ALA A 26 11.92 6.29 9.84
C ALA A 26 12.00 5.49 8.52
N SER A 27 12.54 4.28 8.59
CA SER A 27 12.62 3.40 7.41
C SER A 27 11.27 2.73 7.22
N ILE A 28 10.58 3.04 6.12
CA ILE A 28 9.47 2.20 5.65
C ILE A 28 10.12 0.94 5.09
N ARG A 29 10.24 -0.11 5.91
CA ARG A 29 10.66 -1.42 5.42
C ARG A 29 9.59 -1.88 4.44
N ARG A 30 9.92 -1.88 3.14
CA ARG A 30 9.11 -2.57 2.14
C ARG A 30 9.26 -4.05 2.44
N THR A 31 8.26 -4.62 3.12
CA THR A 31 8.17 -6.07 3.26
C THR A 31 8.21 -6.66 1.86
N PRO A 32 9.08 -7.63 1.57
CA PRO A 32 9.06 -8.30 0.28
C PRO A 32 7.68 -8.93 0.07
N PRO A 33 7.17 -8.98 -1.17
CA PRO A 33 5.89 -9.60 -1.44
C PRO A 33 5.92 -11.06 -0.96
N ILE A 34 4.90 -11.45 -0.21
CA ILE A 34 4.71 -12.83 0.21
C ILE A 34 4.36 -13.64 -1.06
N PRO A 35 5.09 -14.72 -1.38
CA PRO A 35 4.74 -15.54 -2.53
C PRO A 35 3.35 -16.17 -2.32
N PRO A 36 2.51 -16.27 -3.37
CA PRO A 36 1.20 -16.88 -3.24
C PRO A 36 1.30 -18.36 -2.88
N SER A 37 0.37 -18.84 -2.06
CA SER A 37 0.27 -20.26 -1.75
C SER A 37 -0.26 -21.07 -2.94
N ALA A 38 -0.11 -22.39 -2.90
CA ALA A 38 -0.71 -23.26 -3.93
C ALA A 38 -2.25 -23.13 -3.97
N GLU A 39 -2.87 -22.88 -2.82
CA GLU A 39 -4.31 -22.64 -2.69
C GLU A 39 -4.73 -21.32 -3.35
N ASP A 40 -3.92 -20.27 -3.19
CA ASP A 40 -4.15 -18.98 -3.85
C ASP A 40 -4.08 -19.13 -5.37
N LEU A 41 -3.07 -19.86 -5.87
CA LEU A 41 -2.91 -20.14 -7.29
C LEU A 41 -4.09 -20.94 -7.85
N ALA A 42 -4.55 -21.96 -7.12
CA ALA A 42 -5.71 -22.76 -7.51
C ALA A 42 -7.00 -21.94 -7.55
N ARG A 43 -7.21 -21.09 -6.54
CA ARG A 43 -8.36 -20.17 -6.47
C ARG A 43 -8.34 -19.16 -7.61
N ASP A 44 -7.20 -18.55 -7.86
CA ASP A 44 -7.02 -17.59 -8.95
C ASP A 44 -7.28 -18.23 -10.33
N ALA A 45 -6.81 -19.47 -10.54
CA ALA A 45 -7.13 -20.24 -11.75
C ALA A 45 -8.62 -20.59 -11.88
N ALA A 46 -9.33 -20.81 -10.77
CA ALA A 46 -10.78 -21.03 -10.79
C ALA A 46 -11.52 -19.73 -11.13
N LEU A 47 -11.16 -18.60 -10.51
CA LEU A 47 -11.75 -17.29 -10.76
C LEU A 47 -11.55 -16.82 -12.20
N ARG A 48 -10.36 -17.03 -12.79
CA ARG A 48 -10.13 -16.72 -14.21
C ARG A 48 -10.98 -17.54 -15.17
N ARG A 49 -11.43 -18.72 -14.75
CA ARG A 49 -12.34 -19.56 -15.53
C ARG A 49 -13.79 -19.12 -15.40
N SER A 50 -14.22 -18.66 -14.22
CA SER A 50 -15.61 -18.28 -13.96
C SER A 50 -15.92 -16.80 -14.23
N LEU A 51 -14.93 -15.91 -14.19
CA LEU A 51 -15.13 -14.47 -14.32
C LEU A 51 -14.55 -13.93 -15.64
N GLN A 52 -15.28 -13.02 -16.26
CA GLN A 52 -14.86 -12.26 -17.43
C GLN A 52 -14.66 -10.78 -17.07
N ARG A 53 -13.59 -10.20 -17.60
CA ARG A 53 -13.33 -8.76 -17.50
C ARG A 53 -14.13 -7.99 -18.56
N VAL A 54 -14.96 -7.05 -18.12
CA VAL A 54 -15.76 -6.18 -19.00
C VAL A 54 -15.42 -4.73 -18.71
N THR A 55 -15.05 -3.99 -19.74
CA THR A 55 -14.89 -2.53 -19.67
C THR A 55 -16.21 -1.90 -20.09
N ARG A 56 -16.80 -1.09 -19.22
CA ARG A 56 -18.05 -0.37 -19.49
C ARG A 56 -17.76 0.96 -20.18
N ALA A 57 -18.77 1.55 -20.82
CA ALA A 57 -18.65 2.81 -21.56
C ALA A 57 -18.21 4.01 -20.69
N ASP A 58 -18.37 3.90 -19.37
CA ASP A 58 -17.88 4.86 -18.37
C ASP A 58 -16.36 4.73 -18.08
N GLY A 59 -15.68 3.76 -18.72
CA GLY A 59 -14.25 3.49 -18.54
C GLY A 59 -13.93 2.61 -17.33
N HIS A 60 -14.93 2.22 -16.54
CA HIS A 60 -14.72 1.33 -15.41
C HIS A 60 -14.63 -0.14 -15.85
N VAL A 61 -13.81 -0.90 -15.12
CA VAL A 61 -13.55 -2.31 -15.39
C VAL A 61 -14.21 -3.15 -14.31
N TYR A 62 -15.02 -4.11 -14.72
CA TYR A 62 -15.73 -5.04 -13.85
C TYR A 62 -15.34 -6.48 -14.16
N LEU A 63 -15.40 -7.34 -13.14
CA LEU A 63 -15.39 -8.78 -13.30
C LEU A 63 -16.83 -9.27 -13.16
N VAL A 64 -17.34 -9.93 -14.18
CA VAL A 64 -18.70 -10.48 -14.20
C VAL A 64 -18.63 -11.99 -14.37
N GLU A 65 -19.61 -12.70 -13.83
CA GLU A 65 -19.72 -14.14 -14.07
C GLU A 65 -19.90 -14.42 -15.56
N ARG A 66 -19.19 -15.42 -16.06
CA ARG A 66 -19.39 -15.94 -17.40
C ARG A 66 -20.74 -16.64 -17.43
N LYS A 67 -21.59 -16.21 -18.36
CA LYS A 67 -22.77 -16.97 -18.75
C LYS A 67 -22.35 -17.80 -19.96
N ASP A 68 -22.20 -19.11 -19.75
CA ASP A 68 -21.99 -20.06 -20.83
C ASP A 68 -23.21 -20.11 -21.77
#